data_AF-A0A399GE60-F1
#
_entry.id   AF-A0A399GE60-F1
#
_cell.length_a   1.000
_cell.length_b   1.000
_cell.length_c   1.000
_cell.angle_alpha   90.00
_cell.angle_beta   90.00
_cell.angle_gamma   90.00
#
_symmetry.space_group_name_H-M   'P 1'
#
loop_
_entity.id
_entity.type
_entity.pdbx_description
1 polymer ?
#
loop_
_entity_poly.entity_id
_entity_poly.type
_entity_poly.pdbx_seq_one_letter_code
_entity_poly.pdbx_strand_id
1 'polypeptide(L)'
;MAPVDTVASTRSNSLPIALFGGQVLLVTVLTARVLLTTRRAAKSQPPSTRTRSQDSARRRHAVTFSIIALLSLLSVGSFAFLWRAISYVRWAGENKHDIPGSLWSGWYGTGAEGRWYLADWIADIDLVREFDKVGIMKPEGFLYTSQYFVGLIASSIFMGAEGRRRNLSNTTIASFVLLSSIGSLGYALSLFFITILYTPLTIHRDDTPLHDALFTPYAFVYDTGIVASLITLNLFPQLVSEFGDKSMMRLGYLTMPLAFAFAPQLVPYALGHQHTSKAAAHRSYAKVFHALSIASILVYWRVWTTLIYVNRPAQRSHVWDLFSNSIGNSDSANTNRLLTSISNAGQALKHISMHPAISVTSLDVLFAAISLLTWTFTRDLDVHAILESSILSFLVPTHEKHVSFKQDLARVMEHASEPSSPVEPTTPRKPGRPAKNLAVNGTSSATHSGPTGAPLRRSTRGKARISDADSDAGSFAGDPDATYQPSEKTKRAVQEMESDGSAPEGDLVHAGESTALALFLAFFGGLGQLAAGTLGAEVTGPRD
;
A
#
# COMPACT_ATOMS: atom_id res chain seq x y z
N MET A 1 -60.50 -12.11 18.86
CA MET A 1 -59.19 -11.46 18.65
C MET A 1 -58.44 -12.26 17.59
N ALA A 2 -57.75 -11.61 16.66
CA ALA A 2 -56.72 -12.30 15.87
C ALA A 2 -55.52 -12.60 16.79
N PRO A 3 -54.74 -13.67 16.55
CA PRO A 3 -53.47 -13.85 17.24
C PRO A 3 -52.54 -12.69 16.88
N VAL A 4 -51.92 -12.08 17.90
CA VAL A 4 -50.82 -11.13 17.68
C VAL A 4 -49.56 -11.95 17.43
N ASP A 5 -48.88 -11.73 16.31
CA ASP A 5 -47.61 -12.39 16.02
C ASP A 5 -46.55 -11.95 17.04
N THR A 6 -46.36 -12.78 18.06
CA THR A 6 -45.40 -12.54 19.16
C THR A 6 -43.99 -12.35 18.61
N VAL A 7 -43.65 -13.08 17.54
CA VAL A 7 -42.39 -12.95 16.78
C VAL A 7 -42.20 -11.52 16.25
N ALA A 8 -43.20 -10.90 15.64
CA ALA A 8 -43.11 -9.52 15.17
C ALA A 8 -42.97 -8.53 16.35
N SER A 9 -43.76 -8.72 17.41
CA SER A 9 -43.73 -7.83 18.59
C SER A 9 -42.41 -7.86 19.40
N THR A 10 -41.53 -8.85 19.17
CA THR A 10 -40.27 -9.04 19.90
C THR A 10 -39.01 -8.65 19.12
N ARG A 11 -39.13 -8.29 17.82
CA ARG A 11 -37.99 -7.92 16.96
C ARG A 11 -37.45 -6.53 17.28
N SER A 12 -36.55 -6.44 18.26
CA SER A 12 -35.90 -5.17 18.61
C SER A 12 -34.86 -4.72 17.55
N ASN A 13 -34.82 -3.42 17.25
CA ASN A 13 -33.82 -2.80 16.36
C ASN A 13 -32.36 -2.86 16.88
N SER A 14 -32.12 -3.47 18.05
CA SER A 14 -30.80 -3.55 18.69
C SER A 14 -29.77 -4.30 17.83
N LEU A 15 -30.15 -5.40 17.19
CA LEU A 15 -29.27 -6.20 16.34
C LEU A 15 -28.81 -5.43 15.08
N PRO A 16 -29.68 -4.82 14.27
CA PRO A 16 -29.29 -3.92 13.19
C PRO A 16 -28.32 -2.80 13.62
N ILE A 17 -28.63 -2.14 14.74
CA ILE A 17 -27.81 -1.04 15.28
C ILE A 17 -26.45 -1.57 15.77
N ALA A 18 -26.40 -2.75 16.39
CA ALA A 18 -25.16 -3.39 16.83
C ALA A 18 -24.29 -3.85 15.65
N LEU A 19 -24.87 -4.36 14.55
CA LEU A 19 -24.12 -4.77 13.36
C LEU A 19 -23.50 -3.59 12.63
N PHE A 20 -24.30 -2.57 12.26
CA PHE A 20 -23.78 -1.41 11.52
C PHE A 20 -22.94 -0.50 12.41
N GLY A 21 -23.41 -0.24 13.65
CA GLY A 21 -22.64 0.50 14.65
C GLY A 21 -21.34 -0.22 15.02
N GLY A 22 -21.35 -1.55 15.08
CA GLY A 22 -20.16 -2.38 15.28
C GLY A 22 -19.15 -2.26 14.15
N GLN A 23 -19.58 -2.29 12.88
CA GLN A 23 -18.67 -2.07 11.74
C GLN A 23 -18.06 -0.66 11.77
N VAL A 24 -18.88 0.38 12.00
CA VAL A 24 -18.41 1.77 12.07
C VAL A 24 -17.46 1.98 13.26
N LEU A 25 -17.77 1.40 14.42
CA LEU A 25 -16.92 1.46 15.61
C LEU A 25 -15.60 0.72 15.37
N LEU A 26 -15.62 -0.46 14.76
CA LEU A 26 -14.42 -1.23 14.43
C LEU A 26 -13.51 -0.44 13.49
N VAL A 27 -14.02 0.04 12.36
CA VAL A 27 -13.26 0.89 11.43
C VAL A 27 -12.71 2.13 12.14
N THR A 28 -13.52 2.80 12.98
CA THR A 28 -13.09 3.97 13.75
C THR A 28 -11.95 3.65 14.72
N VAL A 29 -12.01 2.52 15.43
CA VAL A 29 -10.99 2.07 16.38
C VAL A 29 -9.70 1.65 15.67
N LEU A 30 -9.80 0.96 14.53
CA LEU A 30 -8.65 0.61 13.69
C LEU A 30 -7.96 1.87 13.14
N THR A 31 -8.71 2.82 12.58
CA THR A 31 -8.22 4.13 12.15
C THR A 31 -7.56 4.89 13.30
N ALA A 32 -8.18 4.96 14.47
CA ALA A 32 -7.62 5.64 15.63
C ALA A 32 -6.29 4.99 16.09
N ARG A 33 -6.20 3.65 16.10
CA ARG A 33 -4.96 2.93 16.40
C ARG A 33 -3.86 3.25 15.38
N VAL A 34 -4.18 3.16 14.09
CA VAL A 34 -3.28 3.48 12.98
C VAL A 34 -2.75 4.91 13.12
N LEU A 35 -3.63 5.91 13.16
CA LEU A 35 -3.24 7.32 13.28
C LEU A 35 -2.42 7.62 14.55
N LEU A 36 -2.69 6.92 15.67
CA LEU A 36 -1.86 7.02 16.87
C LEU A 36 -0.46 6.42 16.67
N THR A 37 -0.31 5.32 15.93
CA THR A 37 1.02 4.78 15.57
C THR A 37 1.77 5.69 14.60
N THR A 38 1.13 6.19 13.54
CA THR A 38 1.68 7.18 12.61
C THR A 38 2.15 8.45 13.35
N ARG A 39 1.33 8.98 14.26
CA ARG A 39 1.64 10.18 15.06
C ARG A 39 2.74 9.95 16.10
N ARG A 40 2.95 8.71 16.56
CA ARG A 40 4.10 8.34 17.41
C ARG A 40 5.38 8.28 16.57
N ALA A 41 5.36 7.58 15.44
CA ALA A 41 6.48 7.48 14.51
C ALA A 41 6.97 8.86 14.04
N ALA A 42 6.05 9.72 13.59
CA ALA A 42 6.35 11.10 13.18
C ALA A 42 6.93 11.99 14.30
N LYS A 43 6.81 11.60 15.57
CA LYS A 43 7.45 12.26 16.72
C LYS A 43 8.79 11.64 17.14
N SER A 44 9.03 10.39 16.79
CA SER A 44 10.21 9.61 17.21
C SER A 44 11.24 9.43 16.08
N GLN A 45 11.26 10.32 15.09
CA GLN A 45 12.19 10.22 13.97
C GLN A 45 13.63 10.55 14.41
N PRO A 46 14.63 9.71 14.09
CA PRO A 46 16.03 9.95 14.45
C PRO A 46 16.60 11.15 13.69
N PRO A 47 17.57 11.88 14.27
CA PRO A 47 18.09 13.13 13.69
C PRO A 47 18.69 12.96 12.28
N SER A 48 19.26 11.79 11.98
CA SER A 48 19.74 11.41 10.65
C SER A 48 18.67 11.49 9.56
N THR A 49 17.42 11.15 9.89
CA THR A 49 16.28 11.22 8.96
C THR A 49 15.64 12.60 8.91
N ARG A 50 15.98 13.52 9.82
CA ARG A 50 15.24 14.77 10.06
C ARG A 50 15.92 15.98 9.41
N THR A 51 16.19 15.87 8.11
CA THR A 51 16.74 16.97 7.31
C THR A 51 15.62 17.91 6.86
N ARG A 52 15.91 19.22 6.72
CA ARG A 52 14.90 20.25 6.40
C ARG A 52 14.19 20.02 5.05
N SER A 53 14.85 19.34 4.11
CA SER A 53 14.31 18.96 2.80
C SER A 53 13.45 17.68 2.89
N GLN A 54 13.89 16.64 3.60
CA GLN A 54 13.09 15.42 3.78
C GLN A 54 11.84 15.67 4.63
N ASP A 55 11.94 16.49 5.68
CA ASP A 55 10.79 16.89 6.52
C ASP A 55 9.70 17.62 5.68
N SER A 56 10.09 18.44 4.68
CA SER A 56 9.13 19.15 3.83
C SER A 56 8.55 18.25 2.73
N ALA A 57 9.37 17.40 2.11
CA ALA A 57 8.94 16.40 1.13
C ALA A 57 7.94 15.40 1.76
N ARG A 58 8.33 14.70 2.83
CA ARG A 58 7.44 13.77 3.56
C ARG A 58 6.12 14.42 3.96
N ARG A 59 6.15 15.67 4.46
CA ARG A 59 4.92 16.40 4.80
C ARG A 59 4.04 16.67 3.58
N ARG A 60 4.62 16.99 2.41
CA ARG A 60 3.85 17.15 1.16
C ARG A 60 3.19 15.84 0.74
N HIS A 61 3.94 14.75 0.69
CA HIS A 61 3.40 13.42 0.34
C HIS A 61 2.34 12.96 1.34
N ALA A 62 2.57 13.14 2.64
CA ALA A 62 1.60 12.81 3.68
C ALA A 62 0.29 13.60 3.55
N VAL A 63 0.33 14.86 3.12
CA VAL A 63 -0.88 15.64 2.79
C VAL A 63 -1.60 15.06 1.56
N THR A 64 -0.89 14.72 0.49
CA THR A 64 -1.49 14.08 -0.70
C THR A 64 -2.20 12.78 -0.33
N PHE A 65 -1.53 11.86 0.38
CA PHE A 65 -2.15 10.62 0.83
C PHE A 65 -3.28 10.83 1.85
N SER A 66 -3.22 11.89 2.68
CA SER A 66 -4.33 12.24 3.58
C SER A 66 -5.58 12.68 2.80
N ILE A 67 -5.41 13.40 1.69
CA ILE A 67 -6.51 13.79 0.79
C ILE A 67 -7.08 12.57 0.07
N ILE A 68 -6.24 11.69 -0.48
CA ILE A 68 -6.68 10.43 -1.11
C ILE A 68 -7.43 9.55 -0.10
N ALA A 69 -6.89 9.40 1.11
CA ALA A 69 -7.53 8.66 2.20
C ALA A 69 -8.90 9.25 2.58
N LEU A 70 -9.00 10.58 2.72
CA LEU A 70 -10.26 11.27 3.05
C LEU A 70 -11.31 11.06 1.95
N LEU A 71 -10.93 11.26 0.67
CA LEU A 71 -11.82 11.08 -0.47
C LEU A 71 -12.28 9.63 -0.60
N SER A 72 -11.36 8.67 -0.42
CA SER A 72 -11.65 7.23 -0.42
C SER A 72 -12.64 6.84 0.67
N LEU A 73 -12.40 7.25 1.92
CA LEU A 73 -13.28 6.97 3.06
C LEU A 73 -14.66 7.62 2.89
N LEU A 74 -14.72 8.89 2.48
CA LEU A 74 -15.98 9.60 2.25
C LEU A 74 -16.78 8.97 1.12
N SER A 75 -16.12 8.60 0.01
CA SER A 75 -16.77 8.00 -1.15
C SER A 75 -17.33 6.62 -0.83
N VAL A 76 -16.48 5.71 -0.32
CA VAL A 76 -16.88 4.35 0.10
C VAL A 76 -17.96 4.40 1.17
N GLY A 77 -17.79 5.25 2.19
CA GLY A 77 -18.78 5.43 3.26
C GLY A 77 -20.13 5.94 2.75
N SER A 78 -20.13 6.94 1.86
CA SER A 78 -21.37 7.51 1.31
C SER A 78 -22.12 6.51 0.44
N PHE A 79 -21.45 5.78 -0.46
CA PHE A 79 -22.12 4.76 -1.27
C PHE A 79 -22.57 3.55 -0.45
N ALA A 80 -21.81 3.14 0.57
CA ALA A 80 -22.18 2.04 1.46
C ALA A 80 -23.33 2.42 2.41
N PHE A 81 -23.49 3.70 2.76
CA PHE A 81 -24.69 4.21 3.43
C PHE A 81 -25.88 4.29 2.47
N LEU A 82 -25.70 4.90 1.30
CA LEU A 82 -26.75 5.11 0.30
C LEU A 82 -27.36 3.79 -0.19
N TRP A 83 -26.55 2.76 -0.42
CA TRP A 83 -27.03 1.41 -0.76
C TRP A 83 -27.97 0.86 0.32
N ARG A 84 -27.57 0.91 1.59
CA ARG A 84 -28.36 0.44 2.73
C ARG A 84 -29.66 1.25 2.88
N ALA A 85 -29.59 2.57 2.74
CA ALA A 85 -30.75 3.46 2.80
C ALA A 85 -31.76 3.15 1.66
N ILE A 86 -31.28 2.95 0.43
CA ILE A 86 -32.13 2.56 -0.71
C ILE A 86 -32.76 1.18 -0.50
N SER A 87 -32.02 0.21 0.03
CA SER A 87 -32.56 -1.12 0.35
C SER A 87 -33.68 -1.05 1.41
N TYR A 88 -33.48 -0.28 2.50
CA TYR A 88 -34.53 -0.07 3.50
C TYR A 88 -35.77 0.66 2.95
N VAL A 89 -35.57 1.76 2.22
CA VAL A 89 -36.67 2.55 1.61
C VAL A 89 -37.47 1.70 0.63
N ARG A 90 -36.79 0.86 -0.16
CA ARG A 90 -37.44 -0.06 -1.09
C ARG A 90 -38.25 -1.13 -0.36
N TRP A 91 -37.65 -1.80 0.64
CA TRP A 91 -38.33 -2.81 1.46
C TRP A 91 -39.57 -2.24 2.16
N ALA A 92 -39.47 -1.06 2.76
CA ALA A 92 -40.59 -0.39 3.41
C ALA A 92 -41.69 -0.03 2.42
N GLY A 93 -41.34 0.42 1.21
CA GLY A 93 -42.30 0.69 0.13
C GLY A 93 -43.00 -0.56 -0.40
N GLU A 94 -42.29 -1.68 -0.58
CA GLU A 94 -42.85 -2.95 -1.03
C GLU A 94 -43.79 -3.57 0.03
N ASN A 95 -43.43 -3.49 1.31
CA ASN A 95 -44.24 -3.98 2.45
C ASN A 95 -45.28 -2.96 2.99
N LYS A 96 -45.35 -1.75 2.43
CA LYS A 96 -46.26 -0.65 2.86
C LYS A 96 -46.05 -0.18 4.31
N HIS A 97 -44.81 -0.19 4.81
CA HIS A 97 -44.46 0.43 6.09
C HIS A 97 -44.23 1.94 5.92
N ASP A 98 -44.77 2.73 6.85
CA ASP A 98 -44.50 4.18 6.89
C ASP A 98 -43.01 4.46 7.16
N ILE A 99 -42.40 5.27 6.29
CA ILE A 99 -41.00 5.67 6.41
C ILE A 99 -40.93 6.95 7.25
N PRO A 100 -40.37 6.91 8.49
CA PRO A 100 -40.34 8.08 9.36
C PRO A 100 -39.52 9.22 8.74
N GLY A 101 -40.15 10.38 8.57
CA GLY A 101 -39.54 11.56 7.97
C GLY A 101 -39.66 11.67 6.45
N SER A 102 -40.48 10.84 5.79
CA SER A 102 -40.83 11.06 4.38
C SER A 102 -41.59 12.39 4.21
N LEU A 103 -41.23 13.17 3.18
CA LEU A 103 -41.94 14.40 2.80
C LEU A 103 -43.43 14.18 2.46
N TRP A 104 -43.82 12.93 2.20
CA TRP A 104 -45.19 12.54 1.87
C TRP A 104 -45.94 11.92 3.06
N SER A 105 -45.24 11.46 4.11
CA SER A 105 -45.87 11.07 5.39
C SER A 105 -46.02 12.34 6.24
N GLY A 106 -47.21 12.93 6.22
CA GLY A 106 -47.42 14.28 6.74
C GLY A 106 -47.09 14.49 8.22
N TRP A 107 -46.61 15.70 8.51
CA TRP A 107 -46.40 16.32 9.83
C TRP A 107 -45.13 15.94 10.61
N TYR A 108 -44.49 16.97 11.17
CA TYR A 108 -43.27 16.86 11.96
C TYR A 108 -43.54 16.23 13.34
N GLY A 109 -43.07 14.99 13.54
CA GLY A 109 -42.78 14.43 14.88
C GLY A 109 -43.96 14.08 15.79
N THR A 110 -45.21 14.20 15.36
CA THR A 110 -46.40 13.94 16.20
C THR A 110 -47.28 12.78 15.71
N GLY A 111 -46.85 12.03 14.69
CA GLY A 111 -47.47 10.73 14.34
C GLY A 111 -47.11 9.67 15.39
N ALA A 112 -48.12 8.98 15.94
CA ALA A 112 -47.98 8.22 17.19
C ALA A 112 -46.93 7.08 17.16
N GLU A 113 -46.68 6.47 16.00
CA GLU A 113 -45.69 5.38 15.86
C GLU A 113 -44.75 5.59 14.66
N GLY A 114 -44.07 6.74 14.61
CA GLY A 114 -42.95 7.00 13.68
C GLY A 114 -41.70 6.15 13.94
N ARG A 115 -41.83 4.82 13.94
CA ARG A 115 -40.78 3.85 14.25
C ARG A 115 -40.04 3.39 12.99
N TRP A 116 -38.74 3.15 13.13
CA TRP A 116 -37.95 2.45 12.11
C TRP A 116 -38.11 0.93 12.29
N TYR A 117 -38.27 0.18 11.21
CA TYR A 117 -38.43 -1.28 11.22
C TYR A 117 -37.15 -1.99 10.75
N LEU A 118 -36.01 -1.63 11.34
CA LEU A 118 -34.69 -2.11 10.91
C LEU A 118 -34.52 -3.62 11.20
N ALA A 119 -35.16 -4.13 12.25
CA ALA A 119 -35.08 -5.53 12.65
C ALA A 119 -35.75 -6.45 11.62
N ASP A 120 -36.94 -6.07 11.15
CA ASP A 120 -37.67 -6.79 10.10
C ASP A 120 -36.95 -6.68 8.75
N TRP A 121 -36.48 -5.49 8.38
CA TRP A 121 -35.70 -5.29 7.16
C TRP A 121 -34.46 -6.21 7.06
N ILE A 122 -33.68 -6.37 8.14
CA ILE A 122 -32.53 -7.31 8.14
C ILE A 122 -32.97 -8.78 8.19
N ALA A 123 -34.10 -9.10 8.83
CA ALA A 123 -34.63 -10.46 8.84
C ALA A 123 -35.13 -10.90 7.44
N ASP A 124 -35.68 -9.96 6.67
CA ASP A 124 -36.22 -10.21 5.33
C ASP A 124 -35.16 -10.10 4.22
N ILE A 125 -34.19 -9.17 4.36
CA ILE A 125 -33.16 -8.87 3.34
C ILE A 125 -31.75 -9.22 3.83
N ASP A 126 -31.22 -10.35 3.34
CA ASP A 126 -29.78 -10.61 3.29
C ASP A 126 -29.12 -9.68 2.26
N LEU A 127 -28.70 -8.50 2.74
CA LEU A 127 -27.91 -7.51 2.01
C LEU A 127 -26.67 -8.11 1.34
N VAL A 128 -26.04 -9.12 1.94
CA VAL A 128 -24.82 -9.70 1.39
C VAL A 128 -25.15 -10.64 0.22
N ARG A 129 -26.30 -11.32 0.25
CA ARG A 129 -26.87 -12.03 -0.91
C ARG A 129 -27.39 -11.07 -1.99
N GLU A 130 -27.83 -9.86 -1.64
CA GLU A 130 -28.07 -8.80 -2.64
C GLU A 130 -26.76 -8.38 -3.33
N PHE A 131 -25.70 -8.16 -2.55
CA PHE A 131 -24.36 -7.87 -3.09
C PHE A 131 -23.87 -9.00 -4.00
N ASP A 132 -23.96 -10.28 -3.58
CA ASP A 132 -23.57 -11.44 -4.41
C ASP A 132 -24.23 -11.42 -5.81
N LYS A 133 -25.56 -11.15 -5.85
CA LYS A 133 -26.37 -11.16 -7.08
C LYS A 133 -25.92 -10.11 -8.11
N VAL A 134 -25.22 -9.06 -7.67
CA VAL A 134 -24.78 -7.96 -8.55
C VAL A 134 -23.26 -7.97 -8.73
N GLY A 135 -22.50 -8.32 -7.70
CA GLY A 135 -21.03 -8.30 -7.68
C GLY A 135 -20.35 -9.62 -8.06
N ILE A 136 -21.04 -10.76 -8.00
CA ILE A 136 -20.45 -12.08 -8.34
C ILE A 136 -21.17 -12.69 -9.53
N MET A 137 -22.51 -12.65 -9.53
CA MET A 137 -23.35 -13.29 -10.56
C MET A 137 -23.41 -12.55 -11.91
N LYS A 138 -22.84 -11.34 -11.99
CA LYS A 138 -22.76 -10.55 -13.23
C LYS A 138 -21.29 -10.31 -13.59
N PRO A 139 -20.86 -10.55 -14.84
CA PRO A 139 -19.44 -10.38 -15.22
C PRO A 139 -18.97 -8.92 -15.06
N GLU A 140 -19.86 -7.94 -15.22
CA GLU A 140 -19.56 -6.52 -15.03
C GLU A 140 -19.19 -6.22 -13.57
N GLY A 141 -19.93 -6.79 -12.61
CA GLY A 141 -19.66 -6.64 -11.18
C GLY A 141 -18.46 -7.45 -10.73
N PHE A 142 -18.33 -8.67 -11.26
CA PHE A 142 -17.27 -9.61 -10.92
C PHE A 142 -15.87 -9.12 -11.33
N LEU A 143 -15.78 -8.25 -12.36
CA LEU A 143 -14.55 -7.54 -12.68
C LEU A 143 -14.08 -6.68 -11.50
N TYR A 144 -14.96 -5.88 -10.89
CA TYR A 144 -14.57 -5.03 -9.75
C TYR A 144 -14.27 -5.84 -8.49
N THR A 145 -15.06 -6.87 -8.16
CA THR A 145 -14.82 -7.68 -6.95
C THR A 145 -13.56 -8.55 -7.06
N SER A 146 -13.25 -9.06 -8.25
CA SER A 146 -11.99 -9.78 -8.50
C SER A 146 -10.79 -8.85 -8.38
N GLN A 147 -10.83 -7.66 -9.00
CA GLN A 147 -9.75 -6.67 -8.89
C GLN A 147 -9.50 -6.22 -7.44
N TYR A 148 -10.57 -5.96 -6.68
CA TYR A 148 -10.47 -5.67 -5.24
C TYR A 148 -9.76 -6.79 -4.48
N PHE A 149 -10.17 -8.05 -4.67
CA PHE A 149 -9.58 -9.19 -3.96
C PHE A 149 -8.09 -9.40 -4.29
N VAL A 150 -7.70 -9.28 -5.56
CA VAL A 150 -6.27 -9.40 -5.94
C VAL A 150 -5.44 -8.25 -5.35
N GLY A 151 -5.90 -7.01 -5.46
CA GLY A 151 -5.23 -5.85 -4.86
C GLY A 151 -5.12 -5.99 -3.34
N LEU A 152 -6.11 -6.63 -2.70
CA LEU A 152 -6.12 -6.89 -1.27
C LEU A 152 -5.10 -7.98 -0.87
N ILE A 153 -4.94 -9.06 -1.64
CA ILE A 153 -3.84 -10.03 -1.45
C ILE A 153 -2.48 -9.32 -1.58
N ALA A 154 -2.28 -8.56 -2.65
CA ALA A 154 -1.02 -7.81 -2.87
C ALA A 154 -0.70 -6.87 -1.70
N SER A 155 -1.68 -6.09 -1.25
CA SER A 155 -1.53 -5.18 -0.11
C SER A 155 -1.24 -5.91 1.21
N SER A 156 -1.74 -7.14 1.38
CA SER A 156 -1.55 -7.91 2.62
C SER A 156 -0.14 -8.48 2.71
N ILE A 157 0.40 -9.02 1.60
CA ILE A 157 1.80 -9.46 1.50
C ILE A 157 2.72 -8.25 1.75
N PHE A 158 2.42 -7.11 1.11
CA PHE A 158 3.13 -5.85 1.28
C PHE A 158 3.16 -5.35 2.74
N MET A 159 1.98 -5.25 3.38
CA MET A 159 1.85 -4.80 4.77
C MET A 159 2.58 -5.74 5.75
N GLY A 160 2.64 -7.04 5.48
CA GLY A 160 3.39 -8.03 6.26
C GLY A 160 4.91 -8.00 6.04
N ALA A 161 5.38 -7.60 4.84
CA ALA A 161 6.79 -7.42 4.53
C ALA A 161 7.32 -6.09 5.10
N GLU A 162 6.81 -4.95 4.62
CA GLU A 162 7.23 -3.61 5.08
C GLU A 162 6.93 -3.38 6.56
N GLY A 163 5.84 -3.96 7.08
CA GLY A 163 5.52 -3.89 8.50
C GLY A 163 6.59 -4.49 9.39
N ARG A 164 7.18 -5.63 9.00
CA ARG A 164 8.30 -6.24 9.74
C ARG A 164 9.63 -5.52 9.51
N ARG A 165 9.92 -5.08 8.27
CA ARG A 165 11.10 -4.27 7.92
C ARG A 165 11.27 -3.05 8.82
N ARG A 166 10.13 -2.44 9.20
CA ARG A 166 10.03 -1.24 10.05
C ARG A 166 9.59 -1.53 11.49
N ASN A 167 9.59 -2.80 11.91
CA ASN A 167 9.25 -3.28 13.25
C ASN A 167 7.92 -2.68 13.79
N LEU A 168 6.90 -2.65 12.94
CA LEU A 168 5.52 -2.43 13.36
C LEU A 168 5.04 -3.64 14.16
N SER A 169 4.37 -3.40 15.29
CA SER A 169 3.80 -4.52 16.06
C SER A 169 2.77 -5.28 15.24
N ASN A 170 2.70 -6.62 15.41
CA ASN A 170 1.73 -7.48 14.73
C ASN A 170 0.29 -6.92 14.80
N THR A 171 -0.11 -6.37 15.94
CA THR A 171 -1.43 -5.75 16.12
C THR A 171 -1.68 -4.52 15.24
N THR A 172 -0.62 -3.81 14.83
CA THR A 172 -0.69 -2.66 13.91
C THR A 172 -0.80 -3.14 12.47
N ILE A 173 0.01 -4.14 12.08
CA ILE A 173 -0.08 -4.80 10.75
C ILE A 173 -1.49 -5.38 10.55
N ALA A 174 -1.99 -6.14 11.53
CA ALA A 174 -3.34 -6.67 11.54
C ALA A 174 -4.41 -5.56 11.44
N SER A 175 -4.15 -4.38 12.03
CA SER A 175 -5.10 -3.26 11.95
C SER A 175 -5.19 -2.68 10.53
N PHE A 176 -4.09 -2.62 9.78
CA PHE A 176 -4.12 -2.22 8.37
C PHE A 176 -4.83 -3.25 7.48
N VAL A 177 -4.57 -4.54 7.70
CA VAL A 177 -5.16 -5.65 6.92
C VAL A 177 -6.66 -5.84 7.21
N LEU A 178 -7.09 -5.62 8.46
CA LEU A 178 -8.52 -5.54 8.81
C LEU A 178 -9.18 -4.27 8.24
N LEU A 179 -8.44 -3.16 8.16
CA LEU A 179 -8.96 -1.91 7.60
C LEU A 179 -9.13 -1.97 6.07
N SER A 180 -8.26 -2.70 5.35
CA SER A 180 -8.40 -2.92 3.90
C SER A 180 -9.56 -3.85 3.55
N SER A 181 -9.87 -4.83 4.41
CA SER A 181 -10.92 -5.85 4.20
C SER A 181 -12.31 -5.48 4.76
N ILE A 182 -12.39 -4.65 5.80
CA ILE A 182 -13.67 -4.25 6.43
C ILE A 182 -14.05 -2.78 6.14
N GLY A 183 -13.07 -1.94 5.85
CA GLY A 183 -13.23 -0.50 5.59
C GLY A 183 -13.07 -0.15 4.11
N SER A 184 -11.83 -0.05 3.63
CA SER A 184 -11.47 0.26 2.24
C SER A 184 -9.99 -0.01 2.00
N LEU A 185 -9.68 -0.64 0.86
CA LEU A 185 -8.33 -0.92 0.40
C LEU A 185 -7.55 0.36 0.07
N GLY A 186 -8.16 1.29 -0.68
CA GLY A 186 -7.53 2.58 -1.03
C GLY A 186 -7.26 3.47 0.18
N TYR A 187 -8.16 3.45 1.16
CA TYR A 187 -8.00 4.13 2.45
C TYR A 187 -6.86 3.52 3.28
N ALA A 188 -6.85 2.19 3.44
CA ALA A 188 -5.83 1.48 4.21
C ALA A 188 -4.43 1.59 3.60
N LEU A 189 -4.30 1.45 2.27
CA LEU A 189 -3.05 1.69 1.55
C LEU A 189 -2.53 3.11 1.78
N SER A 190 -3.38 4.12 1.62
CA SER A 190 -2.99 5.53 1.81
C SER A 190 -2.53 5.83 3.24
N LEU A 191 -3.19 5.26 4.26
CA LEU A 191 -2.73 5.37 5.66
C LEU A 191 -1.43 4.59 5.93
N PHE A 192 -1.23 3.45 5.27
CA PHE A 192 0.01 2.69 5.38
C PHE A 192 1.18 3.45 4.74
N PHE A 193 1.00 4.02 3.55
CA PHE A 193 1.95 4.90 2.87
C PHE A 193 2.37 6.11 3.72
N ILE A 194 1.43 6.80 4.37
CA ILE A 194 1.76 7.86 5.35
C ILE A 194 2.58 7.28 6.51
N THR A 195 2.25 6.08 6.99
CA THR A 195 2.94 5.46 8.12
C THR A 195 4.37 5.08 7.78
N ILE A 196 4.63 4.50 6.61
CA ILE A 196 5.99 4.15 6.15
C ILE A 196 6.80 5.36 5.64
N LEU A 197 6.17 6.50 5.36
CA LEU A 197 6.87 7.79 5.25
C LEU A 197 7.38 8.31 6.61
N TYR A 198 6.80 7.86 7.74
CA TYR A 198 7.17 8.34 9.07
C TYR A 198 7.92 7.32 9.95
N THR A 199 7.81 6.02 9.70
CA THR A 199 8.60 4.99 10.41
C THR A 199 9.97 4.79 9.78
N PRO A 200 11.07 5.10 10.51
CA PRO A 200 12.41 4.77 10.06
C PRO A 200 12.61 3.26 10.03
N LEU A 201 13.54 2.80 9.20
CA LEU A 201 14.00 1.42 9.20
C LEU A 201 14.75 1.16 10.51
N THR A 202 14.32 0.14 11.26
CA THR A 202 14.84 -0.12 12.60
C THR A 202 16.04 -1.06 12.56
N ILE A 203 16.99 -0.83 13.48
CA ILE A 203 18.10 -1.74 13.80
C ILE A 203 17.55 -3.15 14.07
N HIS A 204 18.33 -4.19 13.72
CA HIS A 204 17.98 -5.59 14.00
C HIS A 204 17.79 -5.82 15.51
N ARG A 205 17.06 -6.88 15.86
CA ARG A 205 16.69 -7.20 17.23
C ARG A 205 16.74 -8.71 17.39
N ASP A 206 17.66 -9.18 18.21
CA ASP A 206 18.05 -10.60 18.37
C ASP A 206 16.98 -11.48 19.09
N ASP A 207 15.70 -11.13 18.95
CA ASP A 207 14.58 -11.97 19.36
C ASP A 207 14.38 -13.14 18.36
N THR A 208 13.56 -14.13 18.73
CA THR A 208 13.39 -15.41 18.01
C THR A 208 13.31 -15.31 16.47
N PRO A 209 13.92 -16.23 15.69
CA PRO A 209 14.10 -16.06 14.24
C PRO A 209 12.80 -15.90 13.42
N LEU A 210 11.65 -16.41 13.88
CA LEU A 210 10.35 -16.22 13.23
C LEU A 210 9.80 -14.78 13.36
N HIS A 211 10.34 -13.98 14.28
CA HIS A 211 10.01 -12.57 14.48
C HIS A 211 11.02 -11.61 13.84
N ASP A 212 12.16 -12.11 13.37
CA ASP A 212 13.19 -11.33 12.69
C ASP A 212 12.79 -10.97 11.25
N ALA A 213 13.27 -9.82 10.77
CA ALA A 213 13.08 -9.37 9.40
C ALA A 213 13.93 -10.17 8.40
N LEU A 214 14.99 -10.87 8.86
CA LEU A 214 15.81 -11.74 8.00
C LEU A 214 15.11 -13.07 7.65
N PHE A 215 14.02 -13.46 8.32
CA PHE A 215 13.30 -14.69 7.99
C PHE A 215 12.22 -14.47 6.92
N THR A 216 12.26 -15.31 5.88
CA THR A 216 11.20 -15.39 4.87
C THR A 216 10.80 -16.84 4.61
N PRO A 217 9.48 -17.14 4.48
CA PRO A 217 9.02 -18.35 3.81
C PRO A 217 9.64 -18.50 2.42
N TYR A 218 9.73 -19.72 1.92
CA TYR A 218 10.03 -19.94 0.51
C TYR A 218 8.88 -19.43 -0.37
N ALA A 219 9.20 -18.93 -1.57
CA ALA A 219 8.22 -18.34 -2.48
C ALA A 219 7.01 -19.26 -2.73
N PHE A 220 7.23 -20.57 -2.93
CA PHE A 220 6.16 -21.54 -3.16
C PHE A 220 5.07 -21.57 -2.08
N VAL A 221 5.38 -21.16 -0.84
CA VAL A 221 4.41 -21.10 0.27
C VAL A 221 3.42 -19.95 0.07
N TYR A 222 3.89 -18.82 -0.47
CA TYR A 222 3.01 -17.76 -0.95
C TYR A 222 2.33 -18.16 -2.26
N ASP A 223 3.09 -18.69 -3.24
CA ASP A 223 2.58 -18.99 -4.58
C ASP A 223 1.42 -20.00 -4.55
N THR A 224 1.52 -21.03 -3.71
CA THR A 224 0.43 -22.02 -3.50
C THR A 224 -0.80 -21.38 -2.86
N GLY A 225 -0.63 -20.51 -1.86
CA GLY A 225 -1.73 -19.74 -1.26
C GLY A 225 -2.39 -18.79 -2.25
N ILE A 226 -1.59 -18.10 -3.09
CA ILE A 226 -2.04 -17.20 -4.15
C ILE A 226 -2.85 -17.97 -5.19
N VAL A 227 -2.30 -19.06 -5.72
CA VAL A 227 -2.96 -19.91 -6.73
C VAL A 227 -4.25 -20.52 -6.17
N ALA A 228 -4.25 -21.03 -4.94
CA ALA A 228 -5.46 -21.55 -4.29
C ALA A 228 -6.53 -20.47 -4.09
N SER A 229 -6.13 -19.26 -3.69
CA SER A 229 -7.05 -18.12 -3.51
C SER A 229 -7.66 -17.68 -4.85
N LEU A 230 -6.88 -17.66 -5.92
CA LEU A 230 -7.32 -17.21 -7.25
C LEU A 230 -8.10 -18.28 -8.03
N ILE A 231 -7.82 -19.57 -7.80
CA ILE A 231 -8.69 -20.67 -8.25
C ILE A 231 -10.03 -20.60 -7.52
N THR A 232 -10.03 -20.44 -6.19
CA THR A 232 -11.26 -20.26 -5.40
C THR A 232 -12.08 -19.07 -5.90
N LEU A 233 -11.43 -17.92 -6.17
CA LEU A 233 -12.07 -16.74 -6.76
C LEU A 233 -12.68 -17.04 -8.14
N ASN A 234 -11.97 -17.71 -9.05
CA ASN A 234 -12.46 -18.04 -10.39
C ASN A 234 -13.62 -19.06 -10.38
N LEU A 235 -13.67 -19.95 -9.38
CA LEU A 235 -14.79 -20.87 -9.15
C LEU A 235 -15.93 -20.24 -8.33
N PHE A 236 -15.71 -19.09 -7.70
CA PHE A 236 -16.64 -18.43 -6.78
C PHE A 236 -18.07 -18.27 -7.36
N PRO A 237 -18.28 -17.83 -8.63
CA PRO A 237 -19.64 -17.72 -9.17
C PRO A 237 -20.38 -19.07 -9.25
N GLN A 238 -19.67 -20.17 -9.52
CA GLN A 238 -20.25 -21.52 -9.58
C GLN A 238 -20.61 -22.00 -8.17
N LEU A 239 -19.66 -21.93 -7.23
CA LEU A 239 -19.86 -22.32 -5.84
C LEU A 239 -21.01 -21.54 -5.16
N VAL A 240 -21.12 -20.24 -5.46
CA VAL A 240 -22.17 -19.33 -4.97
C VAL A 240 -23.55 -19.63 -5.60
N SER A 241 -23.59 -20.34 -6.74
CA SER A 241 -24.84 -20.82 -7.37
C SER A 241 -25.30 -22.20 -6.86
N GLU A 242 -24.36 -23.07 -6.50
CA GLU A 242 -24.62 -24.49 -6.20
C GLU A 242 -24.88 -24.76 -4.72
N PHE A 243 -24.06 -24.19 -3.81
CA PHE A 243 -24.06 -24.60 -2.39
C PHE A 243 -24.91 -23.74 -1.45
N GLY A 244 -25.38 -22.56 -1.90
CA GLY A 244 -26.35 -21.73 -1.18
C GLY A 244 -25.79 -20.96 0.03
N ASP A 245 -25.25 -21.67 1.04
CA ASP A 245 -24.51 -21.08 2.16
C ASP A 245 -23.09 -20.72 1.74
N LYS A 246 -22.64 -19.55 2.20
CA LYS A 246 -21.43 -18.84 1.76
C LYS A 246 -20.63 -18.28 2.94
N SER A 247 -21.10 -18.52 4.17
CA SER A 247 -20.48 -18.06 5.42
C SER A 247 -18.98 -18.43 5.49
N MET A 248 -18.66 -19.72 5.31
CA MET A 248 -17.30 -20.25 5.30
C MET A 248 -16.41 -19.67 4.18
N MET A 249 -16.97 -19.42 3.00
CA MET A 249 -16.21 -18.89 1.86
C MET A 249 -15.97 -17.37 1.99
N ARG A 250 -16.91 -16.64 2.58
CA ARG A 250 -16.73 -15.23 2.98
C ARG A 250 -15.75 -15.08 4.15
N LEU A 251 -15.65 -16.06 5.06
CA LEU A 251 -14.59 -16.07 6.07
C LEU A 251 -13.20 -16.11 5.41
N GLY A 252 -13.05 -16.82 4.29
CA GLY A 252 -11.83 -16.82 3.46
C GLY A 252 -11.38 -15.43 2.99
N TYR A 253 -12.33 -14.54 2.67
CA TYR A 253 -12.03 -13.13 2.31
C TYR A 253 -11.44 -12.32 3.47
N LEU A 254 -11.61 -12.76 4.72
CA LEU A 254 -11.07 -12.10 5.92
C LEU A 254 -9.82 -12.82 6.46
N THR A 255 -9.75 -14.15 6.33
CA THR A 255 -8.63 -14.96 6.87
C THR A 255 -7.44 -15.05 5.94
N MET A 256 -7.62 -15.18 4.62
CA MET A 256 -6.50 -15.21 3.67
C MET A 256 -5.61 -13.95 3.70
N PRO A 257 -6.16 -12.72 3.80
CA PRO A 257 -5.36 -11.50 3.94
C PRO A 257 -4.46 -11.53 5.18
N LEU A 258 -5.02 -11.93 6.32
CA LEU A 258 -4.26 -12.08 7.57
C LEU A 258 -3.22 -13.20 7.44
N ALA A 259 -3.56 -14.32 6.79
CA ALA A 259 -2.63 -15.42 6.55
C ALA A 259 -1.45 -14.99 5.66
N PHE A 260 -1.67 -14.19 4.63
CA PHE A 260 -0.58 -13.63 3.80
C PHE A 260 0.31 -12.64 4.56
N ALA A 261 -0.30 -11.74 5.35
CA ALA A 261 0.44 -10.76 6.14
C ALA A 261 1.28 -11.40 7.26
N PHE A 262 0.79 -12.49 7.86
CA PHE A 262 1.45 -13.22 8.95
C PHE A 262 2.07 -14.56 8.54
N ALA A 263 2.15 -14.88 7.24
CA ALA A 263 2.78 -16.12 6.76
C ALA A 263 4.17 -16.37 7.37
N PRO A 264 5.09 -15.38 7.52
CA PRO A 264 6.39 -15.60 8.16
C PRO A 264 6.35 -16.02 9.64
N GLN A 265 5.22 -15.82 10.32
CA GLN A 265 4.99 -16.21 11.72
C GLN A 265 4.13 -17.48 11.84
N LEU A 266 3.36 -17.83 10.80
CA LEU A 266 2.51 -19.03 10.72
C LEU A 266 3.22 -20.23 10.08
N VAL A 267 4.18 -19.97 9.21
CA VAL A 267 4.91 -20.99 8.44
C VAL A 267 6.01 -21.63 9.31
N PRO A 268 6.07 -22.96 9.43
CA PRO A 268 7.10 -23.63 10.21
C PRO A 268 8.49 -23.40 9.60
N TYR A 269 9.53 -23.37 10.45
CA TYR A 269 10.90 -23.06 10.05
C TYR A 269 11.43 -23.89 8.85
N ALA A 270 10.99 -25.15 8.72
CA ALA A 270 11.34 -26.05 7.61
C ALA A 270 10.81 -25.60 6.22
N LEU A 271 9.90 -24.63 6.17
CA LEU A 271 9.32 -24.06 4.94
C LEU A 271 9.75 -22.60 4.71
N GLY A 272 10.81 -22.15 5.38
CA GLY A 272 11.44 -20.85 5.16
C GLY A 272 12.95 -20.90 5.35
N HIS A 273 13.56 -19.72 5.29
CA HIS A 273 15.01 -19.55 5.44
C HIS A 273 15.33 -18.17 6.04
N GLN A 274 16.45 -18.09 6.75
CA GLN A 274 17.00 -16.83 7.25
C GLN A 274 18.10 -16.35 6.29
N HIS A 275 18.01 -15.08 5.89
CA HIS A 275 18.96 -14.45 4.98
C HIS A 275 20.11 -13.78 5.73
N THR A 276 21.25 -13.60 5.06
CA THR A 276 22.42 -12.90 5.62
C THR A 276 22.25 -11.38 5.68
N SER A 277 21.29 -10.81 4.95
CA SER A 277 20.98 -9.37 4.96
C SER A 277 19.49 -9.09 4.76
N LYS A 278 19.04 -7.92 5.25
CA LYS A 278 17.65 -7.46 5.06
C LYS A 278 17.31 -7.29 3.58
N ALA A 279 18.22 -6.70 2.80
CA ALA A 279 18.06 -6.56 1.35
C ALA A 279 17.88 -7.92 0.64
N ALA A 280 18.61 -8.97 1.03
CA ALA A 280 18.42 -10.31 0.46
C ALA A 280 17.05 -10.93 0.83
N ALA A 281 16.63 -10.80 2.09
CA ALA A 281 15.29 -11.21 2.53
C ALA A 281 14.20 -10.49 1.75
N HIS A 282 14.32 -9.18 1.61
CA HIS A 282 13.38 -8.32 0.90
C HIS A 282 13.34 -8.60 -0.60
N ARG A 283 14.49 -8.83 -1.23
CA ARG A 283 14.57 -9.24 -2.64
C ARG A 283 13.93 -10.61 -2.92
N SER A 284 13.80 -11.50 -1.93
CA SER A 284 13.13 -12.79 -2.11
C SER A 284 11.64 -12.66 -2.48
N TYR A 285 10.97 -11.57 -2.06
CA TYR A 285 9.56 -11.31 -2.39
C TYR A 285 9.34 -10.94 -3.85
N ALA A 286 10.38 -10.57 -4.63
CA ALA A 286 10.27 -10.35 -6.07
C ALA A 286 9.57 -11.52 -6.78
N LYS A 287 9.95 -12.75 -6.41
CA LYS A 287 9.38 -13.99 -6.96
C LYS A 287 7.90 -14.17 -6.61
N VAL A 288 7.51 -13.77 -5.40
CA VAL A 288 6.13 -13.84 -4.90
C VAL A 288 5.23 -12.83 -5.61
N PHE A 289 5.70 -11.59 -5.78
CA PHE A 289 4.96 -10.57 -6.54
C PHE A 289 4.91 -10.90 -8.03
N HIS A 290 5.96 -11.47 -8.61
CA HIS A 290 5.96 -12.01 -9.97
C HIS A 290 4.94 -13.17 -10.15
N ALA A 291 4.85 -14.11 -9.20
CA ALA A 291 3.85 -15.17 -9.23
C ALA A 291 2.41 -14.62 -9.09
N LEU A 292 2.20 -13.67 -8.17
CA LEU A 292 0.93 -12.93 -8.03
C LEU A 292 0.58 -12.16 -9.30
N SER A 293 1.57 -11.58 -9.97
CA SER A 293 1.42 -10.94 -11.28
C SER A 293 0.91 -11.95 -12.31
N ILE A 294 1.62 -13.05 -12.57
CA ILE A 294 1.19 -14.05 -13.56
C ILE A 294 -0.22 -14.58 -13.26
N ALA A 295 -0.51 -14.92 -12.00
CA ALA A 295 -1.82 -15.43 -11.62
C ALA A 295 -2.93 -14.37 -11.73
N SER A 296 -2.65 -13.10 -11.40
CA SER A 296 -3.63 -12.01 -11.47
C SER A 296 -4.03 -11.65 -12.90
N ILE A 297 -3.10 -11.62 -13.85
CA ILE A 297 -3.42 -11.29 -15.25
C ILE A 297 -4.19 -12.42 -15.92
N LEU A 298 -3.92 -13.69 -15.58
CA LEU A 298 -4.72 -14.83 -16.04
C LEU A 298 -6.18 -14.73 -15.57
N VAL A 299 -6.41 -14.33 -14.31
CA VAL A 299 -7.77 -14.04 -13.80
C VAL A 299 -8.38 -12.83 -14.50
N TYR A 300 -7.65 -11.71 -14.60
CA TYR A 300 -8.16 -10.49 -15.25
C TYR A 300 -8.57 -10.73 -16.70
N TRP A 301 -7.70 -11.30 -17.53
CA TRP A 301 -8.03 -11.59 -18.93
C TRP A 301 -9.13 -12.65 -19.06
N ARG A 302 -9.26 -13.59 -18.11
CA ARG A 302 -10.40 -14.52 -18.09
C ARG A 302 -11.73 -13.80 -17.80
N VAL A 303 -11.78 -12.88 -16.83
CA VAL A 303 -13.00 -12.11 -16.54
C VAL A 303 -13.29 -11.09 -17.66
N TRP A 304 -12.25 -10.50 -18.25
CA TRP A 304 -12.37 -9.56 -19.37
C TRP A 304 -12.86 -10.26 -20.66
N THR A 305 -12.35 -11.45 -20.97
CA THR A 305 -12.88 -12.26 -22.10
C THR A 305 -14.31 -12.70 -21.89
N THR A 306 -14.73 -13.12 -20.68
CA THR A 306 -16.13 -13.49 -20.43
C THR A 306 -17.06 -12.28 -20.48
N LEU A 307 -16.65 -11.12 -19.95
CA LEU A 307 -17.39 -9.86 -20.07
C LEU A 307 -17.60 -9.46 -21.54
N ILE A 308 -16.53 -9.48 -22.35
CA ILE A 308 -16.60 -9.20 -23.79
C ILE A 308 -17.46 -10.25 -24.50
N TYR A 309 -17.39 -11.52 -24.12
CA TYR A 309 -18.18 -12.61 -24.71
C TYR A 309 -19.68 -12.43 -24.47
N VAL A 310 -20.08 -12.13 -23.23
CA VAL A 310 -21.49 -11.93 -22.84
C VAL A 310 -22.08 -10.68 -23.52
N ASN A 311 -21.28 -9.63 -23.70
CA ASN A 311 -21.71 -8.37 -24.31
C ASN A 311 -21.54 -8.32 -25.85
N ARG A 312 -21.33 -9.47 -26.51
CA ARG A 312 -21.28 -9.54 -27.99
C ARG A 312 -22.65 -9.18 -28.60
N PRO A 313 -22.70 -8.39 -29.68
CA PRO A 313 -23.94 -8.22 -30.44
C PRO A 313 -24.40 -9.58 -30.98
N ALA A 314 -25.71 -9.83 -30.91
CA ALA A 314 -26.31 -11.05 -31.46
C ALA A 314 -25.97 -11.22 -32.94
N GLN A 315 -25.75 -12.45 -33.38
CA GLN A 315 -25.55 -12.73 -34.80
C GLN A 315 -26.84 -12.42 -35.57
N ARG A 316 -26.77 -11.48 -36.51
CA ARG A 316 -27.85 -11.22 -37.46
C ARG A 316 -28.07 -12.47 -38.31
N SER A 317 -29.31 -12.70 -38.73
CA SER A 317 -29.62 -13.80 -39.64
C SER A 317 -29.05 -13.49 -41.03
N HIS A 318 -28.57 -14.51 -41.73
CA HIS A 318 -28.00 -14.38 -43.07
C HIS A 318 -28.95 -13.68 -44.06
N VAL A 319 -30.26 -13.88 -43.90
CA VAL A 319 -31.32 -13.22 -44.68
C VAL A 319 -31.35 -11.70 -44.44
N TRP A 320 -31.16 -11.24 -43.20
CA TRP A 320 -31.15 -9.82 -42.88
C TRP A 320 -29.88 -9.12 -43.37
N ASP A 321 -28.72 -9.77 -43.24
CA ASP A 321 -27.46 -9.23 -43.76
C ASP A 321 -27.51 -9.09 -45.30
N LEU A 322 -28.03 -10.11 -46.01
CA LEU A 322 -28.31 -10.03 -47.46
C LEU A 322 -29.24 -8.86 -47.82
N PHE A 323 -30.34 -8.68 -47.07
CA PHE A 323 -31.29 -7.59 -47.28
C PHE A 323 -30.65 -6.21 -47.07
N SER A 324 -29.88 -6.02 -45.99
CA SER A 324 -29.14 -4.76 -45.75
C SER A 324 -28.09 -4.46 -46.81
N ASN A 325 -27.44 -5.49 -47.36
CA ASN A 325 -26.48 -5.35 -48.45
C ASN A 325 -27.17 -4.95 -49.77
N SER A 326 -28.37 -5.50 -50.06
CA SER A 326 -29.14 -5.12 -51.25
C SER A 326 -29.71 -3.69 -51.22
N ILE A 327 -29.79 -3.09 -50.02
CA ILE A 327 -30.23 -1.70 -49.80
C ILE A 327 -29.03 -0.71 -49.83
N GLY A 328 -27.80 -1.20 -50.02
CA GLY A 328 -26.61 -0.36 -50.20
C GLY A 328 -25.97 0.17 -48.91
N ASN A 329 -26.45 -0.23 -47.72
CA ASN A 329 -25.90 0.21 -46.43
C ASN A 329 -24.64 -0.58 -46.00
N SER A 330 -23.65 -0.66 -46.89
CA SER A 330 -22.40 -1.44 -46.71
C SER A 330 -21.59 -1.06 -45.47
N ASP A 331 -21.62 0.21 -45.07
CA ASP A 331 -20.90 0.72 -43.89
C ASP A 331 -21.37 0.07 -42.58
N SER A 332 -22.60 -0.45 -42.56
CA SER A 332 -23.17 -1.16 -41.41
C SER A 332 -22.80 -2.66 -41.34
N ALA A 333 -22.22 -3.22 -42.41
CA ALA A 333 -21.85 -4.64 -42.48
C ALA A 333 -20.47 -4.93 -41.87
N ASN A 334 -19.51 -4.01 -42.07
CA ASN A 334 -18.12 -4.14 -41.63
C ASN A 334 -17.81 -3.42 -40.29
N THR A 335 -18.83 -3.09 -39.50
CA THR A 335 -18.60 -2.53 -38.15
C THR A 335 -17.92 -3.60 -37.27
N ASN A 336 -16.64 -3.40 -36.94
CA ASN A 336 -15.79 -4.36 -36.23
C ASN A 336 -16.48 -4.97 -34.99
N ARG A 337 -16.91 -6.24 -35.10
CA ARG A 337 -17.68 -6.96 -34.06
C ARG A 337 -16.96 -7.00 -32.70
N LEU A 338 -15.64 -6.97 -32.70
CA LEU A 338 -14.82 -6.87 -31.49
C LEU A 338 -14.92 -5.47 -30.85
N LEU A 339 -14.77 -4.39 -31.62
CA LEU A 339 -14.90 -3.02 -31.11
C LEU A 339 -16.32 -2.73 -30.59
N THR A 340 -17.36 -3.24 -31.25
CA THR A 340 -18.74 -3.10 -30.74
C THR A 340 -18.96 -3.91 -29.47
N SER A 341 -18.42 -5.13 -29.34
CA SER A 341 -18.47 -5.89 -28.08
C SER A 341 -17.70 -5.22 -26.92
N ILE A 342 -16.58 -4.55 -27.20
CA ILE A 342 -15.85 -3.74 -26.20
C ILE A 342 -16.64 -2.49 -25.81
N SER A 343 -17.26 -1.80 -26.77
CA SER A 343 -18.14 -0.65 -26.49
C SER A 343 -19.34 -1.05 -25.63
N ASN A 344 -20.00 -2.16 -25.96
CA ASN A 344 -21.09 -2.73 -25.17
C ASN A 344 -20.64 -3.08 -23.75
N ALA A 345 -19.50 -3.78 -23.60
CA ALA A 345 -18.92 -4.12 -22.30
C ALA A 345 -18.60 -2.86 -21.46
N GLY A 346 -18.08 -1.80 -22.09
CA GLY A 346 -17.84 -0.50 -21.43
C GLY A 346 -19.14 0.19 -20.97
N GLN A 347 -20.22 0.10 -21.78
CA GLN A 347 -21.54 0.60 -21.39
C GLN A 347 -22.16 -0.23 -20.26
N ALA A 348 -22.01 -1.56 -20.29
CA ALA A 348 -22.47 -2.47 -19.24
C ALA A 348 -21.73 -2.23 -17.91
N LEU A 349 -20.41 -2.03 -17.94
CA LEU A 349 -19.60 -1.61 -16.78
C LEU A 349 -20.04 -0.25 -16.24
N LYS A 350 -20.28 0.75 -17.12
CA LYS A 350 -20.81 2.05 -16.72
C LYS A 350 -22.20 1.92 -16.07
N HIS A 351 -23.05 1.02 -16.56
CA HIS A 351 -24.36 0.79 -15.97
C HIS A 351 -24.26 0.07 -14.61
N ILE A 352 -23.38 -0.92 -14.46
CA ILE A 352 -23.22 -1.62 -13.18
C ILE A 352 -22.59 -0.73 -12.10
N SER A 353 -21.66 0.15 -12.46
CA SER A 353 -21.00 1.05 -11.50
C SER A 353 -21.91 2.14 -10.93
N MET A 354 -23.09 2.36 -11.54
CA MET A 354 -24.16 3.20 -10.97
C MET A 354 -24.99 2.48 -9.90
N HIS A 355 -24.90 1.15 -9.78
CA HIS A 355 -25.55 0.42 -8.70
C HIS A 355 -24.74 0.60 -7.40
N PRO A 356 -25.30 1.19 -6.32
CA PRO A 356 -24.52 1.74 -5.22
C PRO A 356 -23.69 0.69 -4.47
N ALA A 357 -24.15 -0.57 -4.43
CA ALA A 357 -23.38 -1.69 -3.86
C ALA A 357 -22.09 -2.01 -4.64
N ILE A 358 -22.07 -1.76 -5.96
CA ILE A 358 -20.88 -1.93 -6.80
C ILE A 358 -20.05 -0.66 -6.84
N SER A 359 -20.70 0.52 -6.81
CA SER A 359 -20.02 1.82 -6.69
C SER A 359 -19.01 1.82 -5.55
N VAL A 360 -19.37 1.25 -4.38
CA VAL A 360 -18.45 0.97 -3.26
C VAL A 360 -17.15 0.30 -3.73
N THR A 361 -17.26 -0.88 -4.35
CA THR A 361 -16.09 -1.66 -4.78
C THR A 361 -15.33 -1.03 -5.94
N SER A 362 -16.02 -0.43 -6.93
CA SER A 362 -15.36 0.19 -8.09
C SER A 362 -14.61 1.47 -7.70
N LEU A 363 -15.14 2.24 -6.75
CA LEU A 363 -14.49 3.44 -6.24
C LEU A 363 -13.34 3.09 -5.30
N ASP A 364 -13.45 2.03 -4.48
CA ASP A 364 -12.32 1.56 -3.68
C ASP A 364 -11.16 1.02 -4.55
N VAL A 365 -11.46 0.27 -5.61
CA VAL A 365 -10.48 -0.15 -6.64
C VAL A 365 -9.84 1.06 -7.33
N LEU A 366 -10.62 2.10 -7.65
CA LEU A 366 -10.12 3.34 -8.24
C LEU A 366 -9.20 4.11 -7.27
N PHE A 367 -9.59 4.28 -6.01
CA PHE A 367 -8.76 4.96 -5.01
C PHE A 367 -7.51 4.15 -4.63
N ALA A 368 -7.58 2.81 -4.63
CA ALA A 368 -6.39 1.95 -4.51
C ALA A 368 -5.44 2.17 -5.69
N ALA A 369 -5.94 2.19 -6.93
CA ALA A 369 -5.11 2.45 -8.11
C ALA A 369 -4.48 3.85 -8.09
N ILE A 370 -5.24 4.89 -7.73
CA ILE A 370 -4.73 6.26 -7.56
C ILE A 370 -3.68 6.32 -6.45
N SER A 371 -3.87 5.61 -5.34
CA SER A 371 -2.91 5.56 -4.24
C SER A 371 -1.59 4.90 -4.68
N LEU A 372 -1.65 3.80 -5.43
CA LEU A 372 -0.47 3.09 -5.97
C LEU A 372 0.29 3.93 -7.02
N LEU A 373 -0.42 4.60 -7.94
CA LEU A 373 0.18 5.52 -8.91
C LEU A 373 0.73 6.81 -8.26
N THR A 374 0.16 7.23 -7.14
CA THR A 374 0.73 8.31 -6.33
C THR A 374 1.98 7.80 -5.60
N TRP A 375 2.01 6.54 -5.16
CA TRP A 375 3.19 5.94 -4.51
C TRP A 375 4.37 5.86 -5.46
N THR A 376 4.20 5.33 -6.69
CA THR A 376 5.29 5.28 -7.70
C THR A 376 5.93 6.64 -7.92
N PHE A 377 5.11 7.67 -8.13
CA PHE A 377 5.57 9.03 -8.40
C PHE A 377 6.21 9.71 -7.17
N THR A 378 5.80 9.34 -5.95
CA THR A 378 6.31 9.96 -4.71
C THR A 378 7.47 9.21 -4.05
N ARG A 379 7.75 7.98 -4.48
CA ARG A 379 8.92 7.19 -4.06
C ARG A 379 10.01 7.06 -5.11
N ASP A 380 9.74 7.41 -6.37
CA ASP A 380 10.69 7.30 -7.48
C ASP A 380 11.17 5.83 -7.68
N LEU A 381 10.21 4.92 -7.82
CA LEU A 381 10.46 3.47 -7.83
C LEU A 381 11.25 3.02 -9.06
N ASP A 382 12.30 2.21 -8.85
CA ASP A 382 13.11 1.61 -9.93
C ASP A 382 12.25 0.85 -10.94
N VAL A 383 12.30 1.29 -12.20
CA VAL A 383 11.63 0.68 -13.34
C VAL A 383 11.97 -0.82 -13.46
N HIS A 384 13.21 -1.22 -13.17
CA HIS A 384 13.65 -2.62 -13.23
C HIS A 384 13.04 -3.47 -12.10
N ALA A 385 12.81 -2.89 -10.93
CA ALA A 385 12.15 -3.55 -9.79
C ALA A 385 10.64 -3.71 -10.04
N ILE A 386 10.00 -2.75 -10.70
CA ILE A 386 8.61 -2.85 -11.17
C ILE A 386 8.47 -3.96 -12.22
N LEU A 387 9.39 -4.01 -13.21
CA LEU A 387 9.40 -5.04 -14.25
C LEU A 387 9.65 -6.45 -13.66
N GLU A 388 10.65 -6.60 -12.78
CA GLU A 388 10.98 -7.88 -12.12
C GLU A 388 9.83 -8.43 -11.26
N SER A 389 9.03 -7.54 -10.66
CA SER A 389 7.84 -7.88 -9.87
C SER A 389 6.56 -8.06 -10.71
N SER A 390 6.65 -7.91 -12.04
CA SER A 390 5.53 -7.94 -12.99
C SER A 390 5.72 -9.04 -14.06
N ILE A 391 4.68 -9.35 -14.83
CA ILE A 391 4.74 -10.31 -15.93
C ILE A 391 5.73 -9.89 -17.02
N LEU A 392 6.09 -8.60 -17.06
CA LEU A 392 7.15 -8.06 -17.92
C LEU A 392 8.58 -8.33 -17.42
N SER A 393 8.75 -9.20 -16.41
CA SER A 393 10.05 -9.65 -15.89
C SER A 393 11.04 -10.10 -16.98
N PHE A 394 10.55 -10.66 -18.09
CA PHE A 394 11.37 -11.06 -19.25
C PHE A 394 12.03 -9.87 -20.00
N LEU A 395 11.61 -8.63 -19.74
CA LEU A 395 12.27 -7.42 -20.25
C LEU A 395 13.46 -6.97 -19.39
N VAL A 396 13.61 -7.51 -18.16
CA VAL A 396 14.75 -7.20 -17.30
C VAL A 396 15.98 -7.98 -17.80
N PRO A 397 17.09 -7.31 -18.14
CA PRO A 397 18.30 -8.02 -18.54
C PRO A 397 18.84 -8.84 -17.36
N THR A 398 18.89 -10.17 -17.52
CA THR A 398 19.50 -11.09 -16.56
C THR A 398 21.02 -11.00 -16.63
N HIS A 399 21.57 -9.89 -16.13
CA HIS A 399 22.97 -9.81 -15.75
C HIS A 399 23.18 -10.64 -14.47
N GLU A 400 23.39 -11.94 -14.65
CA GLU A 400 24.00 -12.76 -13.62
C GLU A 400 25.37 -12.15 -13.29
N LYS A 401 25.49 -11.53 -12.11
CA LYS A 401 26.76 -11.09 -11.53
C LYS A 401 27.62 -12.34 -11.23
N HIS A 402 28.19 -12.94 -12.27
CA HIS A 402 29.32 -13.87 -12.20
C HIS A 402 30.59 -13.10 -11.76
N VAL A 403 30.51 -12.42 -10.61
CA VAL A 403 31.67 -11.89 -9.91
C VAL A 403 32.37 -13.08 -9.28
N SER A 404 33.21 -13.73 -10.09
CA SER A 404 34.10 -14.81 -9.70
C SER A 404 35.18 -14.27 -8.77
N PHE A 405 34.83 -13.96 -7.51
CA PHE A 405 35.78 -13.56 -6.45
C PHE A 405 36.96 -14.54 -6.32
N LYS A 406 36.82 -15.78 -6.80
CA LYS A 406 37.91 -16.76 -6.97
C LYS A 406 39.05 -16.29 -7.89
N GLN A 407 38.82 -15.47 -8.91
CA GLN A 407 39.88 -15.01 -9.82
C GLN A 407 40.75 -13.90 -9.21
N ASP A 408 40.14 -12.94 -8.50
CA ASP A 408 40.93 -11.93 -7.80
C ASP A 408 41.56 -12.49 -6.51
N LEU A 409 40.87 -13.42 -5.81
CA LEU A 409 41.51 -14.16 -4.71
C LEU A 409 42.68 -15.03 -5.22
N ALA A 410 42.55 -15.66 -6.40
CA ALA A 410 43.66 -16.40 -7.01
C ALA A 410 44.84 -15.48 -7.34
N ARG A 411 44.62 -14.32 -7.97
CA ARG A 411 45.68 -13.32 -8.21
C ARG A 411 46.35 -12.85 -6.93
N VAL A 412 45.58 -12.56 -5.88
CA VAL A 412 46.12 -12.11 -4.58
C VAL A 412 46.91 -13.23 -3.90
N MET A 413 46.52 -14.50 -4.06
CA MET A 413 47.30 -15.64 -3.56
C MET A 413 48.55 -15.92 -4.42
N GLU A 414 48.47 -15.75 -5.74
CA GLU A 414 49.58 -15.93 -6.69
C GLU A 414 50.68 -14.87 -6.47
N HIS A 415 50.29 -13.61 -6.20
CA HIS A 415 51.20 -12.54 -5.76
C HIS A 415 51.66 -12.67 -4.29
N ALA A 416 51.12 -13.60 -3.50
CA ALA A 416 51.60 -13.87 -2.13
C ALA A 416 52.71 -14.94 -2.07
N SER A 417 53.07 -15.55 -3.21
CA SER A 417 54.02 -16.67 -3.29
C SER A 417 55.43 -16.34 -3.79
N GLU A 418 55.73 -15.11 -4.21
CA GLU A 418 57.10 -14.71 -4.60
C GLU A 418 57.90 -14.14 -3.40
N PRO A 419 59.16 -14.59 -3.18
CA PRO A 419 59.98 -14.13 -2.05
C PRO A 419 60.58 -12.75 -2.29
N SER A 420 60.54 -11.91 -1.25
CA SER A 420 61.00 -10.51 -1.29
C SER A 420 62.52 -10.34 -1.47
N SER A 421 62.92 -9.33 -2.24
CA SER A 421 64.25 -8.70 -2.19
C SER A 421 64.17 -7.31 -1.51
N PRO A 422 65.28 -6.68 -1.08
CA PRO A 422 65.29 -5.87 0.14
C PRO A 422 64.75 -4.44 0.04
N VAL A 423 64.28 -3.93 1.18
CA VAL A 423 63.73 -2.59 1.38
C VAL A 423 64.81 -1.50 1.37
N GLU A 424 64.57 -0.41 0.62
CA GLU A 424 65.31 0.85 0.75
C GLU A 424 64.50 1.87 1.59
N PRO A 425 65.07 2.51 2.64
CA PRO A 425 64.28 3.22 3.64
C PRO A 425 63.98 4.68 3.27
N THR A 426 62.73 4.98 2.93
CA THR A 426 62.24 6.37 2.78
C THR A 426 61.65 6.89 4.10
N THR A 427 62.07 8.09 4.52
CA THR A 427 61.79 8.63 5.87
C THR A 427 60.57 9.57 5.91
N PRO A 428 59.85 9.65 7.04
CA PRO A 428 58.61 10.44 7.15
C PRO A 428 58.86 11.96 7.11
N ARG A 429 58.05 12.64 6.29
CA ARG A 429 58.19 14.06 5.93
C ARG A 429 57.67 15.00 7.05
N LYS A 430 58.58 15.60 7.82
CA LYS A 430 58.26 16.65 8.81
C LYS A 430 57.72 17.93 8.14
N PRO A 431 56.60 18.51 8.61
CA PRO A 431 56.25 19.92 8.35
C PRO A 431 57.18 20.85 9.15
N GLY A 432 57.73 21.89 8.51
CA GLY A 432 58.68 22.82 9.13
C GLY A 432 58.15 24.26 9.28
N ARG A 433 58.50 24.92 10.38
CA ARG A 433 58.28 26.36 10.64
C ARG A 433 59.21 26.80 11.80
N PRO A 434 59.67 28.07 11.90
CA PRO A 434 59.70 29.16 10.91
C PRO A 434 61.12 29.55 10.46
N ALA A 435 61.22 30.45 9.49
CA ALA A 435 62.35 31.36 9.33
C ALA A 435 61.87 32.82 9.54
N LYS A 436 62.79 33.72 9.90
CA LYS A 436 62.55 35.13 10.27
C LYS A 436 63.55 36.02 9.50
N ASN A 437 63.29 37.33 9.47
CA ASN A 437 64.10 38.42 8.86
C ASN A 437 63.71 38.71 7.39
N LEU A 438 63.79 39.96 6.88
CA LEU A 438 64.23 41.25 7.47
C LEU A 438 63.39 42.43 6.91
N ALA A 439 63.60 43.64 7.43
CA ALA A 439 62.69 44.79 7.34
C ALA A 439 62.99 45.81 6.21
N VAL A 440 62.02 46.72 5.94
CA VAL A 440 62.24 48.15 5.60
C VAL A 440 61.16 49.01 6.30
N ASN A 441 61.51 50.28 6.60
CA ASN A 441 60.82 51.24 7.49
C ASN A 441 59.53 51.90 6.93
N GLY A 442 58.73 52.55 7.81
CA GLY A 442 57.69 53.51 7.38
C GLY A 442 56.74 54.07 8.47
N THR A 443 57.13 55.17 9.12
CA THR A 443 56.31 56.19 9.85
C THR A 443 54.96 56.57 9.18
N SER A 444 53.87 57.01 9.84
CA SER A 444 53.70 57.72 11.14
C SER A 444 52.28 57.61 11.79
N SER A 445 52.19 58.11 13.03
CA SER A 445 51.03 58.58 13.82
C SER A 445 50.13 59.66 13.15
N ALA A 446 48.90 60.00 13.61
CA ALA A 446 47.95 59.43 14.61
C ALA A 446 46.55 60.13 14.63
N THR A 447 45.64 59.58 15.45
CA THR A 447 44.54 60.24 16.26
C THR A 447 43.19 60.66 15.66
N HIS A 448 42.15 60.52 16.53
CA HIS A 448 40.74 60.97 16.46
C HIS A 448 39.80 60.23 15.47
N SER A 449 38.53 59.91 15.79
CA SER A 449 37.75 59.99 17.04
C SER A 449 36.54 59.01 17.02
N GLY A 450 36.06 58.56 18.18
CA GLY A 450 34.77 57.82 18.31
C GLY A 450 33.57 58.76 18.54
N PRO A 451 32.43 58.32 19.13
CA PRO A 451 32.02 56.96 19.57
C PRO A 451 31.00 56.36 18.55
N THR A 452 29.87 55.65 18.78
CA THR A 452 29.05 55.25 19.95
C THR A 452 28.10 54.08 19.60
N GLY A 453 27.60 53.31 20.57
CA GLY A 453 26.29 52.60 20.47
C GLY A 453 26.28 51.10 20.83
N ALA A 454 25.52 50.75 21.88
CA ALA A 454 25.16 49.37 22.30
C ALA A 454 23.63 49.15 22.04
N PRO A 455 22.85 48.14 22.55
CA PRO A 455 23.13 47.15 23.61
C PRO A 455 22.41 45.75 23.48
N LEU A 456 22.23 45.06 24.63
CA LEU A 456 21.15 44.09 24.97
C LEU A 456 21.28 42.58 24.63
N ARG A 457 22.15 41.91 25.40
CA ARG A 457 21.80 40.86 26.39
C ARG A 457 20.34 40.30 26.36
N ARG A 458 20.19 38.98 26.13
CA ARG A 458 19.11 38.16 26.71
C ARG A 458 19.67 36.82 27.21
N SER A 459 19.24 36.38 28.39
CA SER A 459 19.73 35.19 29.09
C SER A 459 18.62 34.21 29.43
N THR A 460 18.91 32.91 29.44
CA THR A 460 18.10 31.85 30.06
C THR A 460 19.00 30.87 30.82
N ARG A 461 18.62 30.45 32.04
CA ARG A 461 19.37 29.49 32.88
C ARG A 461 18.47 28.78 33.90
N GLY A 462 18.50 27.43 33.89
CA GLY A 462 17.79 26.57 34.85
C GLY A 462 16.27 26.50 34.61
N LYS A 463 15.53 25.50 35.08
CA LYS A 463 15.77 24.22 35.82
C LYS A 463 14.66 23.24 35.33
N ALA A 464 14.62 21.92 35.58
CA ALA A 464 15.31 21.09 36.57
C ALA A 464 15.63 19.67 36.01
N ARG A 465 16.16 18.79 36.89
CA ARG A 465 16.55 17.39 36.63
C ARG A 465 15.36 16.46 36.36
N ILE A 466 15.54 15.51 35.45
CA ILE A 466 15.39 14.08 35.76
C ILE A 466 16.74 13.44 35.39
N SER A 467 17.21 12.47 36.18
CA SER A 467 18.40 11.68 35.87
C SER A 467 18.00 10.30 35.36
N ASP A 468 18.77 9.75 34.41
CA ASP A 468 19.65 8.58 34.64
C ASP A 468 20.31 8.17 33.31
N ALA A 469 21.41 7.40 33.40
CA ALA A 469 22.10 6.71 32.30
C ALA A 469 22.41 7.49 31.00
N ASP A 470 23.56 8.17 30.98
CA ASP A 470 24.70 7.67 30.19
C ASP A 470 25.99 8.37 30.66
N SER A 471 26.95 7.59 31.17
CA SER A 471 28.17 8.09 31.81
C SER A 471 29.39 7.90 30.91
N ASP A 472 29.55 8.77 29.92
CA ASP A 472 30.81 8.88 29.14
C ASP A 472 31.07 10.31 28.64
N ALA A 473 31.04 11.28 29.57
CA ALA A 473 31.38 12.68 29.31
C ALA A 473 32.90 12.94 29.50
N GLY A 474 33.73 12.16 28.79
CA GLY A 474 35.18 12.31 28.80
C GLY A 474 35.65 13.63 28.16
N SER A 475 36.56 14.33 28.85
CA SER A 475 37.37 15.46 28.34
C SER A 475 36.64 16.51 27.47
N PHE A 476 35.95 17.46 28.11
CA PHE A 476 35.56 18.73 27.48
C PHE A 476 36.79 19.67 27.36
N ALA A 477 37.78 19.25 26.57
CA ALA A 477 39.05 19.94 26.34
C ALA A 477 39.59 19.62 24.94
N GLY A 478 38.91 20.12 23.91
CA GLY A 478 39.29 19.98 22.49
C GLY A 478 38.91 21.22 21.69
N ASP A 479 39.57 21.42 20.54
CA ASP A 479 39.44 22.62 19.70
C ASP A 479 38.01 22.89 19.22
N PRO A 480 37.62 24.17 19.04
CA PRO A 480 36.37 24.53 18.37
C PRO A 480 36.32 24.11 16.89
N ASP A 481 37.49 23.86 16.28
CA ASP A 481 37.64 23.34 14.91
C ASP A 481 37.78 21.80 14.85
N ALA A 482 37.50 21.07 15.94
CA ALA A 482 37.57 19.61 15.96
C ALA A 482 36.47 18.97 15.08
N THR A 483 36.84 18.61 13.84
CA THR A 483 35.96 17.91 12.88
C THR A 483 35.27 16.70 13.53
N TYR A 484 33.95 16.76 13.61
CA TYR A 484 33.13 15.72 14.25
C TYR A 484 33.37 14.35 13.63
N GLN A 485 33.96 13.44 14.41
CA GLN A 485 34.06 12.03 14.06
C GLN A 485 32.93 11.26 14.76
N PRO A 486 31.96 10.67 14.02
CA PRO A 486 30.96 9.82 14.64
C PRO A 486 31.61 8.57 15.26
N SER A 487 31.17 8.19 16.46
CA SER A 487 31.60 6.96 17.11
C SER A 487 31.21 5.73 16.28
N GLU A 488 31.87 4.58 16.50
CA GLU A 488 31.61 3.39 15.68
C GLU A 488 30.18 2.88 15.81
N LYS A 489 29.56 3.03 17.00
CA LYS A 489 28.12 2.77 17.22
C LYS A 489 27.25 3.66 16.32
N THR A 490 27.61 4.93 16.14
CA THR A 490 26.91 5.86 15.23
C THR A 490 27.21 5.56 13.76
N LYS A 491 28.47 5.26 13.38
CA LYS A 491 28.82 4.84 12.01
C LYS A 491 28.04 3.60 11.59
N ARG A 492 28.00 2.58 12.45
CA ARG A 492 27.25 1.34 12.24
C ARG A 492 25.75 1.60 12.18
N ALA A 493 25.18 2.40 13.07
CA ALA A 493 23.76 2.77 13.02
C ALA A 493 23.38 3.63 11.80
N VAL A 494 24.34 4.29 11.15
CA VAL A 494 24.15 4.99 9.86
C VAL A 494 24.31 4.03 8.68
N GLN A 495 25.22 3.06 8.73
CA GLN A 495 25.34 2.00 7.70
C GLN A 495 24.16 1.01 7.71
N GLU A 496 23.59 0.71 8.88
CA GLU A 496 22.40 -0.13 9.03
C GLU A 496 21.08 0.62 8.73
N MET A 497 21.15 1.93 8.45
CA MET A 497 20.02 2.77 8.08
C MET A 497 20.06 3.03 6.56
N GLU A 498 19.43 2.13 5.81
CA GLU A 498 19.20 2.32 4.37
C GLU A 498 18.61 3.72 4.12
N SER A 499 19.06 4.41 3.06
CA SER A 499 18.61 5.76 2.75
C SER A 499 17.09 5.78 2.52
N ASP A 500 16.36 6.55 3.33
CA ASP A 500 14.93 6.78 3.09
C ASP A 500 14.78 7.55 1.77
N GLY A 501 14.44 6.81 0.70
CA GLY A 501 14.58 7.15 -0.72
C GLY A 501 13.90 8.42 -1.23
N SER A 502 13.34 9.24 -0.33
CA SER A 502 13.18 10.68 -0.53
C SER A 502 14.53 11.37 -0.80
N ALA A 503 15.01 11.27 -2.04
CA ALA A 503 15.95 12.24 -2.59
C ALA A 503 15.32 13.65 -2.49
N PRO A 504 16.06 14.68 -2.06
CA PRO A 504 15.50 16.02 -1.91
C PRO A 504 15.11 16.66 -3.26
N GLU A 505 15.74 16.18 -4.34
CA GLU A 505 15.45 16.46 -5.74
C GLU A 505 15.38 15.09 -6.44
N GLY A 506 14.22 14.42 -6.36
CA GLY A 506 13.96 13.19 -7.14
C GLY A 506 13.82 13.51 -8.63
N ASP A 507 14.19 12.57 -9.49
CA ASP A 507 14.16 12.82 -10.94
C ASP A 507 12.72 12.75 -11.45
N LEU A 508 12.19 13.90 -11.85
CA LEU A 508 10.84 14.02 -12.39
C LEU A 508 10.65 13.22 -13.71
N VAL A 509 11.74 12.89 -14.40
CA VAL A 509 11.71 12.01 -15.59
C VAL A 509 11.55 10.57 -15.15
N HIS A 510 12.47 10.02 -14.34
CA HIS A 510 12.39 8.64 -13.84
C HIS A 510 11.13 8.35 -12.99
N ALA A 511 10.70 9.30 -12.15
CA ALA A 511 9.42 9.22 -11.41
C ALA A 511 8.21 9.24 -12.35
N GLY A 512 8.34 9.91 -13.51
CA GLY A 512 7.36 9.89 -14.59
C GLY A 512 7.35 8.56 -15.35
N GLU A 513 8.50 8.00 -15.70
CA GLU A 513 8.66 6.74 -16.41
C GLU A 513 8.16 5.53 -15.59
N SER A 514 8.55 5.44 -14.32
CA SER A 514 8.07 4.41 -13.38
C SER A 514 6.56 4.47 -13.19
N THR A 515 5.98 5.67 -13.12
CA THR A 515 4.53 5.89 -13.02
C THR A 515 3.81 5.61 -14.35
N ALA A 516 4.43 5.89 -15.50
CA ALA A 516 3.88 5.55 -16.81
C ALA A 516 3.86 4.02 -17.04
N LEU A 517 4.91 3.30 -16.62
CA LEU A 517 4.93 1.84 -16.61
C LEU A 517 3.85 1.28 -15.67
N ALA A 518 3.72 1.81 -14.45
CA ALA A 518 2.67 1.40 -13.53
C ALA A 518 1.26 1.65 -14.09
N LEU A 519 1.04 2.77 -14.78
CA LEU A 519 -0.20 3.09 -15.48
C LEU A 519 -0.47 2.13 -16.64
N PHE A 520 0.55 1.76 -17.43
CA PHE A 520 0.42 0.73 -18.47
C PHE A 520 0.00 -0.62 -17.87
N LEU A 521 0.65 -1.05 -16.78
CA LEU A 521 0.30 -2.28 -16.06
C LEU A 521 -1.16 -2.25 -15.56
N ALA A 522 -1.62 -1.09 -15.05
CA ALA A 522 -3.00 -0.91 -14.62
C ALA A 522 -4.02 -1.05 -15.77
N PHE A 523 -3.70 -0.57 -16.98
CA PHE A 523 -4.57 -0.76 -18.16
C PHE A 523 -4.49 -2.18 -18.72
N PHE A 524 -3.31 -2.81 -18.74
CA PHE A 524 -3.09 -4.10 -19.37
C PHE A 524 -3.57 -5.30 -18.52
N GLY A 525 -3.47 -5.22 -17.19
CA GLY A 525 -3.86 -6.30 -16.29
C GLY A 525 -4.51 -5.86 -14.97
N GLY A 526 -4.99 -4.62 -14.91
CA GLY A 526 -5.80 -4.11 -13.79
C GLY A 526 -5.01 -3.77 -12.52
N LEU A 527 -5.76 -3.57 -11.43
CA LEU A 527 -5.24 -3.35 -10.08
C LEU A 527 -4.32 -4.49 -9.62
N GLY A 528 -4.55 -5.72 -10.09
CA GLY A 528 -3.68 -6.87 -9.80
C GLY A 528 -2.24 -6.68 -10.30
N GLN A 529 -2.06 -6.29 -11.58
CA GLN A 529 -0.75 -5.98 -12.13
C GLN A 529 -0.12 -4.74 -11.49
N LEU A 530 -0.91 -3.67 -11.33
CA LEU A 530 -0.46 -2.44 -10.71
C LEU A 530 0.07 -2.70 -9.29
N ALA A 531 -0.70 -3.39 -8.45
CA ALA A 531 -0.31 -3.68 -7.07
C ALA A 531 0.88 -4.64 -7.00
N ALA A 532 0.95 -5.66 -7.86
CA ALA A 532 2.09 -6.59 -7.87
C ALA A 532 3.40 -5.88 -8.26
N GLY A 533 3.42 -5.11 -9.35
CA GLY A 533 4.61 -4.38 -9.79
C GLY A 533 5.06 -3.29 -8.80
N THR A 534 4.13 -2.47 -8.31
CA THR A 534 4.46 -1.29 -7.49
C THR A 534 4.77 -1.63 -6.03
N LEU A 535 4.01 -2.54 -5.41
CA LEU A 535 4.28 -2.98 -4.03
C LEU A 535 5.46 -3.96 -3.98
N GLY A 536 5.69 -4.73 -5.06
CA GLY A 536 6.89 -5.52 -5.22
C GLY A 536 8.15 -4.65 -5.26
N ALA A 537 8.17 -3.62 -6.10
CA ALA A 537 9.32 -2.71 -6.23
C ALA A 537 9.70 -1.99 -4.91
N GLU A 538 8.73 -1.50 -4.15
CA GLU A 538 8.98 -0.90 -2.81
C GLU A 538 9.58 -1.92 -1.83
N VAL A 539 9.10 -3.17 -1.87
CA VAL A 539 9.61 -4.25 -1.00
C VAL A 539 11.00 -4.70 -1.41
N THR A 540 11.31 -4.81 -2.71
CA THR A 540 12.62 -5.29 -3.18
C THR A 540 13.72 -4.25 -3.11
N GLY A 541 13.37 -2.96 -3.25
CA GLY A 541 14.33 -1.87 -3.42
C GLY A 541 15.04 -1.88 -4.78
N PRO A 542 15.96 -0.91 -5.01
CA PRO A 542 16.76 -0.79 -6.23
C PRO A 542 17.79 -1.92 -6.39
N ARG A 543 18.43 -1.98 -7.57
CA ARG A 543 19.59 -2.85 -7.86
C ARG A 543 20.93 -2.14 -7.65
N ASP A 544 21.70 -2.59 -6.67
CA ASP A 544 23.14 -2.29 -6.49
C ASP A 544 24.05 -3.39 -7.08
#